data_AF-A0A699ULR2-F1
#
_entry.id   AF-A0A699ULR2-F1
#
_cell.length_a   1.000
_cell.length_b   1.000
_cell.length_c   1.000
_cell.angle_alpha   90.00
_cell.angle_beta   90.00
_cell.angle_gamma   90.00
#
_symmetry.space_group_name_H-M   'P 1'
#
loop_
_entity.id
_entity.type
_entity.pdbx_description
1 polymer ?
#
loop_
_entity_poly.entity_id
_entity_poly.type
_entity_poly.pdbx_seq_one_letter_code
_entity_poly.pdbx_strand_id
1 'polypeptide(L)'
;MCIDELHKFSNGTLNDVRTALDDILKRIKMKYLPQTYWRNVNKERAGAMIHAIDKRLKNRRIMRSLEKIIGGRLYEGDCRLLERTI
;
A
#
# COMPACT_ATOMS: atom_id res chain seq x y z
N MET A 1 7.95 24.55 11.09
CA MET A 1 8.54 25.46 10.09
C MET A 1 9.24 24.60 9.03
N CYS A 2 8.54 24.34 7.93
CA CYS A 2 8.94 23.57 6.72
C CYS A 2 7.75 23.45 5.74
N ILE A 3 6.53 23.73 6.20
CA ILE A 3 5.29 23.69 5.40
C ILE A 3 5.06 25.03 4.67
N ASP A 4 5.51 26.16 5.23
CA ASP A 4 5.33 27.50 4.65
C ASP A 4 6.10 27.75 3.34
N GLU A 5 7.21 27.04 3.11
CA GLU A 5 8.00 27.20 1.88
C GLU A 5 7.36 26.47 0.69
N LEU A 6 6.63 25.39 0.94
CA LEU A 6 5.85 24.67 -0.08
C LEU A 6 4.68 25.50 -0.61
N HIS A 7 4.17 26.46 0.16
CA HIS A 7 3.10 27.36 -0.27
C HIS A 7 3.58 28.35 -1.35
N LYS A 8 4.87 28.66 -1.44
CA LYS A 8 5.43 29.57 -2.47
C LYS A 8 5.38 28.98 -3.88
N PHE A 9 5.27 27.66 -3.99
CA PHE A 9 4.96 27.00 -5.24
C PHE A 9 3.44 26.98 -5.41
N SER A 10 2.89 28.10 -5.89
CA SER A 10 1.46 28.16 -6.20
C SER A 10 1.06 27.02 -7.15
N ASN A 11 -0.19 26.60 -7.09
CA ASN A 11 -0.72 25.49 -7.87
C ASN A 11 -0.42 25.58 -9.38
N GLY A 12 -0.24 26.79 -9.94
CA GLY A 12 0.12 26.99 -11.34
C GLY A 12 1.52 26.43 -11.67
N THR A 13 2.54 26.86 -10.93
CA THR A 13 3.93 26.42 -11.17
C THR A 13 4.10 24.92 -10.92
N LEU A 14 3.39 24.38 -9.92
CA LEU A 14 3.41 22.94 -9.64
C LEU A 14 2.72 22.12 -10.75
N ASN A 15 1.71 22.69 -11.41
CA ASN A 15 1.04 22.07 -12.55
C ASN A 15 1.89 22.11 -13.82
N ASP A 16 2.65 23.19 -14.05
CA ASP A 16 3.59 23.31 -15.16
C ASP A 16 4.75 22.31 -15.02
N VAL A 17 5.30 22.17 -13.81
CA VAL A 17 6.33 21.16 -13.50
C VAL A 17 5.79 19.74 -13.71
N ARG A 18 4.53 19.48 -13.30
CA ARG A 18 3.86 18.20 -13.56
C ARG A 18 3.72 17.92 -15.05
N THR A 19 3.34 18.93 -15.83
CA THR A 19 3.14 18.81 -17.28
C THR A 19 4.48 18.53 -17.98
N ALA A 20 5.54 19.27 -17.64
CA ALA A 20 6.87 19.04 -18.19
C ALA A 20 7.41 17.65 -17.86
N LEU A 21 7.16 17.16 -16.63
CA LEU A 21 7.55 15.82 -16.22
C LEU A 21 6.79 14.73 -16.98
N ASP A 22 5.48 14.90 -17.21
CA ASP A 22 4.65 13.97 -17.98
C ASP A 22 5.09 13.88 -19.44
N ASP A 23 5.46 15.00 -20.05
CA ASP A 23 5.98 15.05 -21.43
C ASP A 23 7.34 14.37 -21.56
N ILE A 24 8.23 14.52 -20.57
CA ILE A 24 9.51 13.81 -20.53
C ILE A 24 9.27 12.30 -20.38
N LEU A 25 8.36 11.90 -19.49
CA LEU A 25 7.96 10.51 -19.29
C LEU A 25 7.36 9.90 -20.56
N LYS A 26 6.49 10.63 -21.27
CA LYS A 26 5.95 10.23 -22.57
C LYS A 26 7.05 10.07 -23.61
N ARG A 27 8.03 10.99 -23.68
CA ARG A 27 9.19 10.87 -24.59
C ARG A 27 10.05 9.65 -24.29
N ILE A 28 10.36 9.39 -23.02
CA ILE A 28 11.12 8.22 -22.59
C ILE A 28 10.35 6.94 -22.93
N LYS A 29 9.04 6.92 -22.67
CA LYS A 29 8.16 5.80 -23.00
C LYS A 29 8.09 5.56 -24.51
N MET A 30 7.96 6.60 -25.33
CA MET A 30 7.93 6.46 -26.80
C MET A 30 9.28 6.01 -27.37
N LYS A 31 10.40 6.49 -26.80
CA LYS A 31 11.75 6.22 -27.32
C LYS A 31 12.27 4.82 -26.99
N TYR A 32 11.88 4.25 -25.86
CA TYR A 32 12.42 2.96 -25.38
C TYR A 32 11.39 1.84 -25.26
N LEU A 33 10.09 2.15 -25.29
CA LEU A 33 9.02 1.19 -25.02
C LEU A 33 7.93 1.26 -26.11
N PRO A 34 8.21 0.81 -27.35
CA PRO A 34 7.20 0.73 -28.39
C PRO A 34 6.28 -0.47 -28.10
N GLN A 35 5.40 -0.28 -27.12
CA GLN A 35 4.00 -0.73 -26.98
C GLN A 35 3.62 -2.22 -27.08
N THR A 36 4.40 -3.08 -27.75
CA THR A 36 4.06 -4.49 -28.00
C THR A 36 4.62 -5.42 -26.93
N TYR A 37 5.86 -5.16 -26.48
CA TYR A 37 6.50 -5.97 -25.41
C TYR A 37 5.92 -5.64 -24.01
N TRP A 38 5.57 -4.37 -23.77
CA TRP A 38 5.13 -3.90 -22.46
C TRP A 38 3.70 -4.34 -22.11
N ARG A 39 2.79 -4.42 -23.08
CA ARG A 39 1.37 -4.68 -22.79
C ARG A 39 1.12 -6.07 -22.20
N ASN A 40 1.86 -7.09 -22.61
CA ASN A 40 1.65 -8.45 -22.10
C ASN A 40 2.44 -8.69 -20.81
N VAL A 41 3.74 -8.40 -20.79
CA VAL A 41 4.58 -8.63 -19.61
C VAL A 41 4.12 -7.79 -18.42
N ASN A 42 3.71 -6.53 -18.62
CA ASN A 42 3.17 -5.75 -17.50
C ASN A 42 1.77 -6.17 -17.07
N LYS A 43 0.93 -6.70 -17.95
CA LYS A 43 -0.38 -7.22 -17.53
C LYS A 43 -0.21 -8.46 -16.66
N GLU A 44 0.66 -9.38 -17.06
CA GLU A 44 0.99 -10.56 -16.25
C GLU A 44 1.67 -10.17 -14.94
N ARG A 45 2.65 -9.25 -14.99
CA ARG A 45 3.34 -8.75 -13.80
C ARG A 45 2.40 -7.98 -12.86
N ALA A 46 1.51 -7.14 -13.40
CA ALA A 46 0.50 -6.45 -12.61
C ALA A 46 -0.50 -7.43 -12.01
N GLY A 47 -0.94 -8.46 -12.76
CA GLY A 47 -1.78 -9.53 -12.26
C GLY A 47 -1.11 -10.30 -11.11
N ALA A 48 0.17 -10.64 -11.24
CA ALA A 48 0.95 -11.28 -10.19
C ALA A 48 1.11 -10.39 -8.94
N MET A 49 1.35 -9.09 -9.12
CA MET A 49 1.43 -8.13 -8.02
C MET A 49 0.09 -7.97 -7.29
N ILE A 50 -1.02 -7.83 -8.02
CA ILE A 50 -2.37 -7.77 -7.45
C ILE A 50 -2.67 -9.05 -6.68
N HIS A 51 -2.37 -10.21 -7.26
CA HIS A 51 -2.55 -11.50 -6.59
C HIS A 51 -1.72 -11.60 -5.29
N ALA A 52 -0.47 -11.14 -5.30
CA ALA A 52 0.38 -11.13 -4.11
C ALA A 52 -0.15 -10.18 -3.02
N ILE A 53 -0.71 -9.01 -3.40
CA ILE A 53 -1.36 -8.07 -2.49
C ILE A 53 -2.61 -8.70 -1.89
N ASP A 54 -3.50 -9.29 -2.70
CA ASP A 54 -4.70 -9.97 -2.23
C ASP A 54 -4.38 -11.12 -1.27
N LYS A 55 -3.35 -11.92 -1.58
CA LYS A 55 -2.87 -12.99 -0.70
C LYS A 55 -2.39 -12.43 0.64
N ARG A 56 -1.62 -11.33 0.64
CA ARG A 56 -1.18 -10.66 1.87
C ARG A 56 -2.36 -10.07 2.67
N LEU A 57 -3.34 -9.47 2.00
CA LEU A 57 -4.52 -8.90 2.66
C LEU A 57 -5.41 -9.99 3.28
N LYS A 58 -5.62 -11.13 2.59
CA LYS A 58 -6.32 -12.30 3.15
C LYS A 58 -5.63 -12.81 4.42
N ASN A 59 -4.30 -12.96 4.39
CA ASN A 59 -3.54 -13.39 5.57
C ASN A 59 -3.67 -12.40 6.73
N ARG A 60 -3.61 -11.08 6.48
CA ARG A 60 -3.84 -10.07 7.53
C ARG A 60 -5.26 -10.12 8.09
N ARG A 61 -6.26 -10.37 7.25
CA ARG A 61 -7.65 -10.49 7.69
C ARG A 61 -7.84 -11.72 8.60
N ILE A 62 -7.21 -12.84 8.24
CA ILE A 62 -7.19 -14.07 9.05
C ILE A 62 -6.48 -13.83 10.38
N MET A 63 -5.29 -13.22 10.38
CA MET A 63 -4.58 -12.84 11.62
C MET A 63 -5.43 -11.97 12.53
N ARG A 64 -6.04 -10.91 11.99
CA ARG A 64 -6.92 -10.03 12.79
C ARG A 64 -8.14 -10.75 13.37
N SER A 65 -8.73 -11.69 12.63
CA SER A 65 -9.81 -12.51 13.20
C SER A 65 -9.31 -13.47 14.29
N LEU A 66 -8.12 -14.03 14.15
CA LEU A 66 -7.50 -14.87 15.17
C LEU A 66 -7.12 -14.06 16.40
N GLU A 67 -6.55 -12.87 16.23
CA GLU A 67 -6.28 -11.91 17.31
C GLU A 67 -7.56 -11.49 18.03
N LYS A 68 -8.68 -11.30 17.33
CA LYS A 68 -9.98 -11.05 17.98
C LYS A 68 -10.49 -12.25 18.77
N ILE A 69 -10.26 -13.47 18.28
CA ILE A 69 -10.65 -14.70 18.97
C ILE A 69 -9.79 -14.91 20.23
N ILE A 70 -8.49 -14.60 20.16
CA ILE A 70 -7.53 -14.75 21.27
C ILE A 70 -7.63 -13.59 22.26
N GLY A 71 -7.66 -12.35 21.78
CA GLY A 71 -7.74 -11.12 22.57
C GLY A 71 -9.14 -10.79 23.12
N GLY A 72 -10.19 -11.43 22.60
CA GLY A 72 -11.54 -11.38 23.16
C GLY A 72 -11.81 -12.43 24.24
N ARG A 73 -10.83 -13.27 24.62
CA ARG A 73 -11.02 -14.40 25.54
C ARG A 73 -10.13 -14.46 26.79
N LEU A 74 -9.32 -13.46 27.09
CA LEU A 74 -8.63 -13.37 28.40
C LEU A 74 -8.25 -11.91 28.63
N TYR A 75 -8.95 -11.16 29.49
CA TYR A 75 -8.60 -11.06 30.92
C TYR A 75 -9.71 -10.30 31.68
N GLU A 76 -10.78 -10.97 32.12
CA GLU A 76 -11.66 -10.38 33.15
C GLU A 76 -12.18 -11.39 34.20
N GLY A 77 -12.13 -12.70 33.93
CA GLY A 77 -12.64 -13.72 34.87
C GLY A 77 -11.61 -14.62 35.55
N ASP A 78 -10.56 -15.06 34.84
CA ASP A 78 -9.95 -16.36 35.20
C ASP A 78 -8.57 -16.32 35.85
N CYS A 79 -7.94 -15.15 36.03
CA CYS A 79 -6.68 -15.07 36.78
C CYS A 79 -6.86 -15.19 38.31
N ARG A 80 -8.09 -15.30 38.82
CA ARG A 80 -8.37 -15.56 40.25
C ARG A 80 -8.66 -17.02 40.59
N LEU A 81 -8.79 -17.90 39.60
CA LEU A 81 -9.11 -19.32 39.87
C LEU A 81 -7.87 -20.20 40.03
N LEU A 82 -6.68 -19.71 39.69
CA LEU A 82 -5.42 -20.46 39.85
C LEU A 82 -4.72 -20.24 41.21
N GLU A 83 -5.18 -19.29 42.02
CA GLU A 83 -4.59 -18.99 43.35
C GLU A 83 -5.30 -19.70 44.53
N ARG A 84 -6.30 -20.55 44.26
CA ARG A 84 -7.09 -21.22 45.30
C ARG A 84 -7.02 -22.76 45.30
N THR A 85 -6.07 -23.32 44.55
CA THR A 85 -5.83 -24.77 44.52
C THR A 85 -4.34 -25.09 44.73
N ILE A 86 -3.70 -24.37 45.66
CA ILE A 86 -2.52 -24.83 46.40
C ILE A 86 -2.75 -24.47 47.87
#